data_AF-A0A6A4UXE0-F1
#
_entry.id   AF-A0A6A4UXE0-F1
#
_cell.length_a   1.000
_cell.length_b   1.000
_cell.length_c   1.000
_cell.angle_alpha   90.00
_cell.angle_beta   90.00
_cell.angle_gamma   90.00
#
_symmetry.space_group_name_H-M   'P 1'
#
loop_
_entity.id
_entity.type
_entity.pdbx_description
1 polymer ?
#
loop_
_entity_poly.entity_id
_entity_poly.type
_entity_poly.pdbx_seq_one_letter_code
_entity_poly.pdbx_strand_id
1 'polypeptide(L)'
;MAKTLSPVETYLAPLARLALKHPDVEAEVIWHSPDGWEPQTGHDALLEAEEIPFYAEGLMLEGFQMHYQILADTDAPKDPAHVRLFFWQTGSPTPPAPEDGLALISAASWPA
;
A
#
# COMPACT_ATOMS: atom_id res chain seq x y z
N MET A 1 -20.19 14.54 15.53
CA MET A 1 -19.26 13.76 16.37
C MET A 1 -18.19 13.21 15.45
N ALA A 2 -16.90 13.35 15.78
CA ALA A 2 -15.85 12.73 14.98
C ALA A 2 -15.94 11.21 15.16
N LYS A 3 -15.96 10.45 14.07
CA LYS A 3 -15.91 8.98 14.10
C LYS A 3 -14.57 8.58 14.72
N THR A 4 -14.59 7.81 15.81
CA THR A 4 -13.38 7.14 16.30
C THR A 4 -13.04 6.03 15.31
N LEU A 5 -11.86 6.11 14.72
CA LEU A 5 -11.39 5.10 13.77
C LEU A 5 -10.94 3.83 14.51
N SER A 6 -11.20 2.68 13.91
CA SER A 6 -10.61 1.41 14.31
C SER A 6 -9.08 1.44 14.12
N PRO A 7 -8.33 0.49 14.72
CA PRO A 7 -6.89 0.37 14.48
C PRO A 7 -6.53 0.23 12.99
N VAL A 8 -7.29 -0.59 12.25
CA VAL A 8 -7.11 -0.79 10.79
C VAL A 8 -7.41 0.50 10.04
N GLU A 9 -8.54 1.16 10.33
CA GLU A 9 -8.89 2.44 9.71
C GLU A 9 -7.85 3.53 10.02
N THR A 10 -7.24 3.50 11.22
CA THR A 10 -6.18 4.44 11.61
C THR A 10 -4.91 4.20 10.81
N TYR A 11 -4.52 2.94 10.62
CA TYR A 11 -3.39 2.55 9.80
C TYR A 11 -3.58 2.90 8.32
N LEU A 12 -4.79 2.72 7.79
CA LEU A 12 -5.15 3.03 6.40
C LEU A 12 -5.45 4.51 6.14
N ALA A 13 -5.57 5.34 7.18
CA ALA A 13 -5.90 6.76 7.05
C ALA A 13 -4.98 7.54 6.09
N PRO A 14 -3.65 7.29 6.00
CA PRO A 14 -2.79 7.91 4.99
C PRO A 14 -3.18 7.53 3.55
N LEU A 15 -3.50 6.27 3.30
CA LEU A 15 -3.91 5.78 1.98
C LEU A 15 -5.29 6.33 1.59
N ALA A 16 -6.25 6.35 2.52
CA ALA A 16 -7.55 6.96 2.28
C ALA A 16 -7.45 8.47 1.95
N ARG A 17 -6.56 9.19 2.62
CA ARG A 17 -6.30 10.61 2.31
C ARG A 17 -5.58 10.80 0.97
N LEU A 18 -4.68 9.88 0.62
CA LEU A 18 -3.99 9.87 -0.66
C LEU A 18 -4.99 9.73 -1.80
N ALA A 19 -5.83 8.69 -1.74
CA ALA A 19 -6.85 8.40 -2.73
C ALA A 19 -7.80 9.60 -3.00
N LEU A 20 -8.21 10.30 -1.94
CA LEU A 20 -9.06 11.49 -2.06
C LEU A 20 -8.38 12.69 -2.71
N LYS A 21 -7.06 12.80 -2.60
CA LYS A 21 -6.28 13.95 -3.10
C LYS A 21 -5.65 13.70 -4.46
N HIS A 22 -5.33 12.45 -4.75
CA HIS A 22 -4.65 11.99 -5.94
C HIS A 22 -5.45 10.82 -6.53
N PRO A 23 -6.58 11.10 -7.20
CA PRO A 23 -7.47 10.06 -7.73
C PRO A 23 -6.83 9.26 -8.88
N ASP A 24 -5.77 9.81 -9.50
CA ASP A 24 -5.02 9.15 -10.58
C ASP A 24 -3.91 8.23 -10.06
N VAL A 25 -3.71 8.13 -8.73
CA VAL A 25 -2.71 7.23 -8.15
C VAL A 25 -3.22 5.80 -8.17
N GLU A 26 -2.43 4.93 -8.78
CA GLU A 26 -2.69 3.50 -8.79
C GLU A 26 -1.81 2.78 -7.75
N ALA A 27 -2.28 1.61 -7.30
CA ALA A 27 -1.50 0.74 -6.44
C ALA A 27 -1.22 -0.62 -7.07
N GLU A 28 0.02 -1.08 -6.96
CA GLU A 28 0.35 -2.49 -7.21
C GLU A 28 0.22 -3.31 -5.92
N VAL A 29 -0.38 -4.50 -6.06
CA VAL A 29 -0.47 -5.49 -5.00
C VAL A 29 0.69 -6.47 -5.16
N ILE A 30 1.45 -6.69 -4.10
CA ILE A 30 2.66 -7.52 -4.10
C ILE A 30 2.53 -8.57 -3.00
N TRP A 31 2.64 -9.83 -3.39
CA TRP A 31 2.47 -10.98 -2.50
C TRP A 31 3.81 -11.56 -2.09
N HIS A 32 3.94 -11.90 -0.81
CA HIS A 32 5.06 -12.70 -0.35
C HIS A 32 4.83 -14.18 -0.67
N SER A 33 5.74 -14.77 -1.44
CA SER A 33 5.80 -16.20 -1.76
C SER A 33 7.13 -16.81 -1.31
N PRO A 34 7.28 -18.15 -1.36
CA PRO A 34 8.57 -18.79 -1.07
C PRO A 34 9.72 -18.32 -1.98
N ASP A 35 9.40 -17.85 -3.19
CA ASP A 35 10.38 -17.40 -4.18
C ASP A 35 10.69 -15.89 -4.07
N GLY A 36 9.96 -15.17 -3.21
CA GLY A 36 10.20 -13.76 -2.89
C GLY A 36 8.93 -12.92 -2.95
N TRP A 37 9.10 -11.65 -3.28
CA TRP A 37 8.00 -10.72 -3.47
C TRP A 37 7.57 -10.72 -4.93
N GLU A 38 6.30 -11.04 -5.20
CA GLU A 38 5.78 -11.17 -6.55
C GLU A 38 4.57 -10.24 -6.75
N PRO A 39 4.61 -9.34 -7.76
CA PRO A 39 3.48 -8.48 -8.05
C PRO A 39 2.30 -9.30 -8.58
N GLN A 40 1.10 -8.86 -8.27
CA GLN A 40 -0.12 -9.36 -8.86
C GLN A 40 -0.08 -9.11 -10.38
N THR A 41 -0.34 -10.16 -11.16
CA THR A 41 -0.34 -10.11 -12.62
C THR A 41 -1.76 -10.26 -13.16
N GLY A 42 -2.07 -9.59 -14.28
CA GLY A 42 -3.34 -9.75 -14.97
C GLY A 42 -3.94 -8.41 -15.40
N HIS A 43 -5.21 -8.45 -15.80
CA HIS A 43 -5.95 -7.23 -16.16
C HIS A 43 -6.20 -6.34 -14.93
N ASP A 44 -6.33 -6.94 -13.75
CA ASP A 44 -6.58 -6.28 -12.48
C ASP A 44 -5.28 -6.21 -11.64
N ALA A 45 -4.14 -5.97 -12.31
CA ALA A 45 -2.83 -5.93 -11.65
C ALA A 45 -2.64 -4.66 -10.78
N LEU A 46 -3.38 -3.60 -11.12
CA LEU A 46 -3.35 -2.31 -10.45
C LEU A 46 -4.73 -2.01 -9.87
N LEU A 47 -4.73 -1.44 -8.66
CA LEU A 47 -5.92 -0.92 -8.00
C LEU A 47 -6.04 0.56 -8.29
N GLU A 48 -7.26 1.01 -8.60
CA GLU A 48 -7.56 2.43 -8.70
C GLU A 48 -7.48 3.08 -7.31
N ALA A 49 -7.23 4.39 -7.27
CA ALA A 49 -7.05 5.15 -6.02
C ALA A 49 -8.15 4.87 -4.98
N GLU A 50 -9.41 4.84 -5.43
CA GLU A 50 -10.56 4.63 -4.55
C GLU A 50 -10.63 3.21 -3.98
N GLU A 51 -10.07 2.21 -4.66
CA GLU A 51 -10.10 0.81 -4.25
C GLU A 51 -9.04 0.48 -3.21
N ILE A 52 -7.90 1.18 -3.23
CA ILE A 52 -6.74 0.96 -2.35
C ILE A 52 -7.12 0.72 -0.88
N PRO A 53 -7.84 1.65 -0.19
CA PRO A 53 -8.14 1.46 1.23
C PRO A 53 -9.11 0.29 1.47
N PHE A 54 -10.10 0.07 0.59
CA PHE A 54 -11.08 -1.00 0.77
C PHE A 54 -10.48 -2.38 0.53
N TYR A 55 -9.64 -2.51 -0.49
CA TYR A 55 -8.92 -3.74 -0.79
C TYR A 55 -8.00 -4.12 0.36
N ALA A 56 -7.20 -3.17 0.84
CA ALA A 56 -6.30 -3.38 1.98
C ALA A 56 -7.05 -3.75 3.26
N GLU A 57 -8.16 -3.04 3.57
CA GLU A 57 -8.98 -3.35 4.74
C GLU A 57 -9.54 -4.77 4.69
N GLY A 58 -10.07 -5.20 3.54
CA GLY A 58 -10.60 -6.54 3.34
C GLY A 58 -9.58 -7.63 3.69
N LEU A 59 -8.38 -7.54 3.13
CA LEU A 59 -7.30 -8.49 3.42
C LEU A 59 -6.85 -8.46 4.88
N MET A 60 -6.75 -7.27 5.48
CA MET A 60 -6.38 -7.14 6.90
C MET A 60 -7.42 -7.77 7.82
N LEU A 61 -8.71 -7.69 7.49
CA LEU A 61 -9.80 -8.35 8.23
C LEU A 61 -9.78 -9.88 8.06
N GLU A 62 -9.27 -10.37 6.93
CA GLU A 62 -9.01 -11.79 6.69
C GLU A 62 -7.75 -12.31 7.41
N GLY A 63 -6.99 -11.43 8.06
CA GLY A 63 -5.81 -11.77 8.87
C GLY A 63 -4.48 -11.63 8.14
N PHE A 64 -4.45 -11.01 6.95
CA PHE A 64 -3.20 -10.65 6.30
C PHE A 64 -2.49 -9.51 7.04
N GLN A 65 -1.17 -9.58 7.03
CA GLN A 65 -0.27 -8.50 7.40
C GLN A 65 0.05 -7.70 6.14
N MET A 66 0.35 -6.41 6.33
CA MET A 66 0.58 -5.49 5.21
C MET A 66 1.73 -4.55 5.49
N HIS A 67 2.48 -4.19 4.45
CA HIS A 67 3.34 -3.01 4.43
C HIS A 67 2.95 -2.19 3.21
N TYR A 68 2.80 -0.88 3.36
CA TYR A 68 2.60 -0.01 2.21
C TYR A 68 3.81 0.89 1.99
N GLN A 69 4.02 1.28 0.74
CA GLN A 69 4.92 2.37 0.34
C GLN A 69 4.16 3.34 -0.55
N ILE A 70 4.20 4.63 -0.22
CA ILE A 70 3.73 5.72 -1.07
C ILE A 70 4.96 6.31 -1.75
N LEU A 71 4.97 6.28 -3.07
CA LEU A 71 6.14 6.55 -3.90
C LEU A 71 5.85 7.73 -4.83
N ALA A 72 6.90 8.48 -5.12
CA ALA A 72 6.92 9.57 -6.09
C ALA A 72 8.14 9.43 -6.99
N ASP A 73 8.12 10.09 -8.14
CA ASP A 73 9.33 10.25 -8.92
C ASP A 73 10.34 11.13 -8.17
N THR A 74 11.63 10.78 -8.25
CA THR A 74 12.71 11.56 -7.62
C THR A 74 12.80 13.00 -8.15
N ASP A 75 12.35 13.24 -9.38
CA ASP A 75 12.24 14.58 -9.98
C ASP A 75 11.04 15.39 -9.44
N ALA A 76 10.04 14.72 -8.85
CA ALA A 76 8.85 15.32 -8.27
C ALA A 76 8.50 14.70 -6.89
N PRO A 77 9.40 14.76 -5.88
CA PRO A 77 9.30 13.95 -4.65
C PRO A 77 8.14 14.35 -3.71
N LYS A 78 7.36 15.36 -4.09
CA LYS A 78 6.18 15.84 -3.36
C LYS A 78 4.87 15.46 -4.04
N ASP A 79 4.93 14.84 -5.22
CA ASP A 79 3.79 14.43 -6.00
C ASP A 79 3.73 12.89 -6.03
N PRO A 80 2.87 12.26 -5.21
CA PRO A 80 2.70 10.82 -5.22
C PRO A 80 2.37 10.30 -6.62
N ALA A 81 3.15 9.35 -7.09
CA ALA A 81 3.02 8.75 -8.42
C ALA A 81 2.35 7.37 -8.36
N HIS A 82 2.68 6.54 -7.37
CA HIS A 82 2.09 5.20 -7.21
C HIS A 82 2.23 4.67 -5.77
N VAL A 83 1.50 3.60 -5.46
CA VAL A 83 1.56 2.91 -4.17
C VAL A 83 1.95 1.45 -4.36
N ARG A 84 2.73 0.90 -3.43
CA ARG A 84 2.99 -0.54 -3.31
C ARG A 84 2.30 -1.08 -2.07
N LEU A 85 1.52 -2.15 -2.21
CA LEU A 85 0.89 -2.86 -1.11
C LEU A 85 1.48 -4.26 -1.01
N PHE A 86 2.32 -4.49 0.00
CA PHE A 86 2.98 -5.77 0.25
C PHE A 86 2.15 -6.57 1.26
N PHE A 87 1.75 -7.79 0.91
CA PHE A 87 0.94 -8.66 1.76
C PHE A 87 1.62 -9.99 2.09
N TRP A 88 1.45 -10.46 3.33
CA TRP A 88 1.88 -11.78 3.78
C TRP A 88 0.99 -12.28 4.94
N GLN A 89 0.95 -13.59 5.17
CA GLN A 89 0.16 -14.17 6.28
C GLN A 89 1.01 -14.59 7.48
N THR A 90 2.25 -15.00 7.26
CA THR A 90 3.12 -15.56 8.32
C THR A 90 4.53 -15.00 8.24
N GLY A 91 5.18 -14.92 9.39
CA GLY A 91 6.52 -14.33 9.52
C GLY A 91 6.51 -12.81 9.52
N SER A 92 7.68 -12.23 9.25
CA SER A 92 7.89 -10.78 9.13
C SER A 92 8.91 -10.54 8.01
N PRO A 93 8.54 -10.84 6.75
CA PRO A 93 9.41 -10.63 5.61
C PRO A 93 9.71 -9.14 5.48
N THR A 94 10.93 -8.81 5.06
CA THR A 94 11.32 -7.42 4.81
C THR A 94 10.89 -7.04 3.39
N PRO A 95 10.02 -6.04 3.21
CA PRO A 95 9.66 -5.53 1.89
C PRO A 95 10.89 -4.93 1.18
N PRO A 96 10.97 -5.04 -0.15
CA PRO A 96 12.04 -4.43 -0.92
C PRO A 96 12.04 -2.91 -0.77
N ALA A 97 13.23 -2.30 -0.80
CA ALA A 97 13.35 -0.86 -0.90
C ALA A 97 12.94 -0.41 -2.32
N PRO A 98 12.45 0.84 -2.48
CA PRO A 98 12.20 1.41 -3.80
C PRO A 98 13.46 1.43 -4.65
N GLU A 99 13.33 1.19 -5.95
CA GLU A 99 14.41 1.30 -6.92
C GLU A 99 14.88 2.74 -7.14
N ASP A 100 16.08 2.87 -7.70
CA ASP A 100 16.63 4.16 -8.11
C ASP A 100 15.67 4.86 -9.08
N GLY A 101 15.37 6.13 -8.80
CA GLY A 101 14.39 6.92 -9.55
C GLY A 101 13.09 7.15 -8.78
N LEU A 102 12.82 6.36 -7.74
CA LEU A 102 11.67 6.54 -6.85
C LEU A 102 12.05 7.11 -5.48
N ALA A 103 11.29 8.10 -5.05
CA ALA A 103 11.38 8.70 -3.74
C ALA A 103 10.29 8.14 -2.82
N LEU A 104 10.70 7.62 -1.66
CA LEU A 104 9.77 7.19 -0.62
C LEU A 104 9.16 8.39 0.11
N ILE A 105 7.85 8.60 -0.06
CA ILE A 105 7.11 9.63 0.68
C ILE A 105 6.77 9.12 2.08
N SER A 106 6.22 7.91 2.17
CA SER A 106 5.76 7.32 3.42
C SER A 106 5.70 5.81 3.32
N ALA A 107 5.98 5.12 4.41
CA ALA A 107 5.75 3.69 4.54
C ALA A 107 5.34 3.34 5.97
N ALA A 108 4.57 2.27 6.11
CA ALA A 108 4.28 1.68 7.42
C ALA A 108 3.95 0.20 7.26
N SER A 109 4.08 -0.56 8.36
CA SER A 109 3.72 -1.97 8.45
C SER A 109 2.58 -2.18 9.43
N TRP A 110 1.78 -3.23 9.19
CA TRP A 110 0.69 -3.71 10.02
C TRP A 110 0.76 -5.23 10.17
N PRO A 111 0.59 -5.77 11.39
CA PRO A 111 0.59 -5.05 12.66
C PRO A 111 1.96 -4.39 12.94
N ALA A 112 1.95 -3.27 13.66
CA ALA A 112 3.15 -2.51 14.04
C ALA A 112 3.95 -3.18 15.15
#